data_AF-A0A1S6ERW7-F1
#
_entry.id   AF-A0A1S6ERW7-F1
#
_cell.length_a   1.000
_cell.length_b   1.000
_cell.length_c   1.000
_cell.angle_alpha   90.00
_cell.angle_beta   90.00
_cell.angle_gamma   90.00
#
_symmetry.space_group_name_H-M   'P 1'
#
loop_
_entity.id
_entity.type
_entity.pdbx_description
1 polymer ?
#
loop_
_entity_poly.entity_id
_entity_poly.type
_entity_poly.pdbx_seq_one_letter_code
_entity_poly.pdbx_strand_id
1 'polypeptide(L)'
;MAKAATVEDLEAFWDLLQGRMGMLLRLAGAVMAQRMEERKVEWSDLSDDQVMDLFHSAFMQVAPSAYPELPAEEVDELVQMTFADIAMQLRANAEASERVH
;
A
#
# COMPACT_ATOMS: atom_id res chain seq x y z
N MET A 1 -14.83 -16.15 11.37
CA MET A 1 -15.87 -15.11 11.23
C MET A 1 -15.16 -13.77 11.22
N ALA A 2 -15.22 -13.01 10.12
CA ALA A 2 -14.62 -11.68 10.06
C ALA A 2 -15.42 -10.74 10.98
N LYS A 3 -14.74 -10.01 11.88
CA LYS A 3 -15.36 -8.97 12.71
C LYS A 3 -15.86 -7.87 11.77
N ALA A 4 -17.13 -7.50 11.89
CA ALA A 4 -17.67 -6.37 11.13
C ALA A 4 -16.97 -5.09 11.58
N ALA A 5 -16.46 -4.31 10.62
CA ALA A 5 -15.86 -3.01 10.91
C ALA A 5 -16.89 -2.08 11.57
N THR A 6 -16.51 -1.43 12.66
CA THR A 6 -17.37 -0.48 13.37
C THR A 6 -17.20 0.94 12.83
N VAL A 7 -18.05 1.87 13.28
CA VAL A 7 -17.90 3.29 12.96
C VAL A 7 -16.58 3.82 13.53
N GLU A 8 -16.16 3.37 14.73
CA GLU A 8 -14.85 3.76 15.28
C GLU A 8 -13.68 3.24 14.42
N ASP A 9 -13.81 2.06 13.81
CA ASP A 9 -12.79 1.54 12.88
C ASP A 9 -12.67 2.45 11.63
N LEU A 10 -13.78 3.02 11.15
CA LEU A 10 -13.80 3.96 10.03
C LEU A 10 -13.23 5.34 10.40
N GLU A 11 -13.54 5.83 11.60
CA GLU A 11 -12.99 7.10 12.11
C GLU A 11 -11.47 7.00 12.33
N ALA A 12 -11.00 5.90 12.92
CA ALA A 12 -9.57 5.65 13.09
C ALA A 12 -8.84 5.54 11.74
N PHE A 13 -9.46 4.90 10.76
CA PHE A 13 -8.93 4.85 9.40
C PHE A 13 -8.89 6.23 8.74
N TRP A 14 -9.94 7.03 8.93
CA TRP A 14 -10.00 8.40 8.43
C TRP A 14 -8.90 9.28 9.02
N ASP A 15 -8.65 9.20 10.34
CA ASP A 15 -7.57 9.93 10.99
C ASP A 15 -6.18 9.50 10.48
N LEU A 16 -5.98 8.20 10.24
CA LEU A 16 -4.77 7.68 9.58
C LEU A 16 -4.59 8.26 8.17
N LEU A 17 -5.68 8.35 7.39
CA LEU A 17 -5.68 8.96 6.07
C LEU A 17 -5.50 10.49 6.09
N GLN A 18 -5.81 11.17 7.19
CA GLN A 18 -5.49 12.59 7.35
C GLN A 18 -4.04 12.82 7.81
N GLY A 19 -3.41 11.81 8.39
CA GLY A 19 -2.02 11.85 8.85
C GLY A 19 -0.97 11.61 7.77
N ARG A 20 0.24 11.25 8.23
CA ARG A 20 1.40 10.96 7.35
C ARG A 20 1.13 9.83 6.37
N MET A 21 0.36 8.82 6.77
CA MET A 21 0.01 7.69 5.90
C MET A 21 -0.80 8.15 4.67
N GLY A 22 -1.79 9.02 4.83
CA GLY A 22 -2.53 9.54 3.68
C GLY A 22 -1.71 10.44 2.77
N MET A 23 -0.77 11.22 3.33
CA MET A 23 0.20 11.96 2.53
C MET A 23 1.07 11.01 1.70
N LEU A 24 1.55 9.93 2.32
CA LEU A 24 2.36 8.89 1.68
C LEU A 24 1.60 8.20 0.55
N LEU A 25 0.35 7.80 0.79
CA LEU A 25 -0.53 7.20 -0.23
C LEU A 25 -0.78 8.16 -1.40
N ARG A 26 -0.98 9.45 -1.13
CA ARG A 26 -1.15 10.45 -2.19
C ARG A 26 0.12 10.62 -3.03
N LEU A 27 1.28 10.71 -2.39
CA LEU A 27 2.57 10.82 -3.10
C LEU A 27 2.87 9.57 -3.91
N ALA A 28 2.64 8.38 -3.33
CA ALA A 28 2.80 7.11 -4.03
C ALA A 28 1.87 7.04 -5.24
N GLY A 29 0.59 7.43 -5.10
CA GLY A 29 -0.37 7.48 -6.21
C GLY A 29 0.09 8.39 -7.35
N ALA A 30 0.68 9.55 -7.05
CA ALA A 30 1.24 10.43 -8.07
C ALA A 30 2.42 9.79 -8.82
N VAL A 31 3.32 9.10 -8.10
CA VAL A 31 4.45 8.35 -8.70
C VAL A 31 3.94 7.19 -9.55
N MET A 32 2.91 6.47 -9.11
CA MET A 32 2.30 5.40 -9.89
C MET A 32 1.73 5.94 -11.21
N ALA A 33 0.93 7.01 -11.14
CA ALA A 33 0.33 7.65 -12.32
C ALA A 33 1.41 8.10 -13.32
N GLN A 34 2.48 8.74 -12.84
CA GLN A 34 3.61 9.14 -13.67
C GLN A 34 4.25 7.93 -14.38
N ARG A 35 4.53 6.85 -13.65
CA ARG A 35 5.15 5.65 -14.22
C ARG A 35 4.24 4.94 -15.21
N MET A 36 2.94 4.96 -14.98
CA MET A 36 1.95 4.41 -15.93
C MET A 36 1.94 5.22 -17.23
N GLU A 37 1.95 6.55 -17.13
CA GLU A 37 2.05 7.45 -18.28
C GLU A 37 3.36 7.22 -19.07
N GLU A 38 4.49 7.12 -18.38
CA GLU A 38 5.80 6.84 -19.00
C GLU A 38 5.84 5.50 -19.74
N ARG A 39 5.16 4.48 -19.19
CA ARG A 39 5.07 3.14 -19.77
C ARG A 39 3.95 3.01 -20.80
N LYS A 40 3.08 4.02 -20.94
CA LYS A 40 1.87 4.00 -21.77
C LYS A 40 0.96 2.80 -21.47
N VAL A 41 0.75 2.55 -20.19
CA VAL A 41 -0.13 1.47 -19.70
C VAL A 41 -1.29 2.05 -18.91
N GLU A 42 -2.47 1.44 -19.07
CA GLU A 42 -3.65 1.76 -18.27
C GLU A 42 -3.81 0.77 -17.12
N TRP A 43 -4.65 1.10 -16.14
CA TRP A 43 -4.91 0.20 -15.00
C TRP A 43 -5.46 -1.16 -15.43
N SER A 44 -6.24 -1.20 -16.51
CA SER A 44 -6.80 -2.42 -17.08
C SER A 44 -5.75 -3.36 -17.68
N ASP A 45 -4.55 -2.86 -17.94
CA ASP A 45 -3.46 -3.62 -18.56
C ASP A 45 -2.56 -4.31 -17.52
N LEU A 46 -2.77 -4.00 -16.24
CA LEU A 46 -1.94 -4.51 -15.14
C LEU A 46 -2.65 -5.65 -14.41
N SER A 47 -1.92 -6.74 -14.16
CA SER A 47 -2.36 -7.75 -13.19
C SER A 47 -2.29 -7.20 -11.76
N ASP A 48 -3.00 -7.82 -10.84
CA ASP A 48 -2.95 -7.45 -9.41
C ASP A 48 -1.51 -7.47 -8.87
N ASP A 49 -0.69 -8.45 -9.27
CA ASP A 49 0.73 -8.52 -8.91
C ASP A 49 1.51 -7.31 -9.45
N GLN A 50 1.25 -6.90 -10.70
CA GLN A 50 1.89 -5.73 -11.30
C GLN A 50 1.44 -4.42 -10.63
N VAL A 51 0.18 -4.33 -10.22
CA VAL A 51 -0.34 -3.20 -9.42
C VAL A 51 0.35 -3.15 -8.06
N MET A 52 0.52 -4.30 -7.40
CA MET A 52 1.20 -4.40 -6.11
C MET A 52 2.68 -4.03 -6.21
N ASP A 53 3.39 -4.48 -7.24
CA ASP A 53 4.79 -4.10 -7.49
C ASP A 53 4.94 -2.60 -7.80
N LEU A 54 4.00 -2.06 -8.58
CA LEU A 54 3.97 -0.63 -8.90
C LEU A 54 3.72 0.20 -7.64
N PHE A 55 2.79 -0.24 -6.79
CA PHE A 55 2.49 0.42 -5.51
C PHE A 55 3.68 0.34 -4.55
N HIS A 56 4.26 -0.85 -4.37
CA HIS A 56 5.41 -1.06 -3.50
C HIS A 56 6.60 -0.17 -3.88
N SER A 57 6.96 -0.17 -5.16
CA SER A 57 8.08 0.62 -5.65
C SER A 57 7.81 2.14 -5.66
N ALA A 58 6.55 2.57 -5.72
CA ALA A 58 6.18 3.97 -5.54
C ALA A 58 6.20 4.39 -4.07
N PHE A 59 5.71 3.51 -3.18
CA PHE A 59 5.67 3.74 -1.74
C PHE A 59 7.08 3.84 -1.15
N MET A 60 7.99 2.92 -1.51
CA MET A 60 9.41 2.98 -1.14
C MET A 60 10.07 4.29 -1.56
N GLN A 61 9.75 4.81 -2.75
CA GLN A 61 10.34 6.05 -3.25
C GLN A 61 9.95 7.27 -2.39
N VAL A 62 8.72 7.30 -1.87
CA VAL A 62 8.18 8.49 -1.20
C VAL A 62 8.22 8.39 0.32
N ALA A 63 8.33 7.19 0.89
CA ALA A 63 8.30 6.98 2.32
C ALA A 63 9.37 7.78 3.09
N PRO A 64 10.64 7.87 2.65
CA PRO A 64 11.66 8.66 3.34
C PRO A 64 11.27 10.15 3.47
N SER A 65 10.57 10.69 2.47
CA SER A 65 10.13 12.09 2.50
C SER A 65 8.97 12.36 3.46
N ALA A 66 8.19 11.31 3.79
CA ALA A 66 7.09 11.39 4.75
C ALA A 66 7.54 11.21 6.21
N TYR A 67 8.73 10.65 6.43
CA TYR A 67 9.36 10.43 7.74
C TYR A 67 10.77 11.04 7.80
N PRO A 68 10.93 12.36 7.60
CA PRO A 68 12.24 13.01 7.53
C PRO A 68 13.02 12.96 8.86
N GLU A 69 12.35 12.66 9.97
CA GLU A 69 13.00 12.50 11.28
C GLU A 69 13.66 11.13 11.49
N LEU A 70 13.37 10.14 10.64
CA LEU A 70 13.96 8.81 10.71
C LEU A 70 15.10 8.67 9.68
N PRO A 71 16.15 7.88 9.98
CA PRO A 71 17.13 7.47 8.98
C PRO A 71 16.43 6.76 7.82
N ALA A 72 16.85 7.06 6.58
CA ALA A 72 16.24 6.46 5.38
C ALA A 72 16.27 4.92 5.41
N GLU A 73 17.34 4.33 5.94
CA GLU A 73 17.49 2.89 6.11
C GLU A 73 16.44 2.30 7.06
N GLU A 74 16.12 2.99 8.16
CA GLU A 74 15.06 2.55 9.09
C GLU A 74 13.67 2.66 8.46
N VAL A 75 13.43 3.70 7.66
CA VAL A 75 12.17 3.84 6.92
C VAL A 75 12.02 2.73 5.88
N ASP A 76 13.09 2.43 5.13
CA ASP A 76 13.10 1.37 4.13
C ASP A 76 12.82 -0.01 4.76
N GLU A 77 13.44 -0.32 5.90
CA GLU A 77 13.17 -1.56 6.64
C GLU A 77 11.71 -1.65 7.09
N LEU A 78 11.16 -0.58 7.66
CA LEU A 78 9.76 -0.52 8.10
C LEU A 78 8.78 -0.71 6.96
N VAL A 79 9.05 -0.12 5.80
CA VAL A 79 8.22 -0.29 4.60
C VAL A 79 8.29 -1.73 4.11
N GLN A 80 9.49 -2.33 4.03
CA GLN A 80 9.64 -3.72 3.59
C GLN A 80 8.91 -4.70 4.51
N MET A 81 9.02 -4.51 5.83
CA MET A 81 8.29 -5.33 6.80
C MET A 81 6.77 -5.19 6.63
N THR A 82 6.29 -3.96 6.48
CA THR A 82 4.85 -3.69 6.29
C THR A 82 4.32 -4.35 5.02
N PHE A 83 5.07 -4.27 3.92
CA PHE A 83 4.69 -4.92 2.66
C PHE A 83 4.73 -6.45 2.74
N ALA A 84 5.71 -7.02 3.45
CA ALA A 84 5.78 -8.46 3.67
C ALA A 84 4.56 -8.97 4.45
N ASP A 85 4.14 -8.22 5.49
CA ASP A 85 2.94 -8.54 6.27
C ASP A 85 1.66 -8.43 5.44
N ILE A 86 1.52 -7.36 4.64
CA ILE A 86 0.37 -7.19 3.73
C ILE A 86 0.34 -8.33 2.70
N ALA A 87 1.47 -8.66 2.08
CA ALA A 87 1.55 -9.75 1.09
C ALA A 87 1.19 -11.11 1.71
N MET A 88 1.64 -11.37 2.94
CA MET A 88 1.29 -12.58 3.69
C MET A 88 -0.22 -12.64 3.98
N GLN A 89 -0.83 -11.53 4.42
CA GLN A 89 -2.27 -11.46 4.68
C GLN A 89 -3.11 -11.63 3.41
N LEU A 90 -2.69 -11.02 2.30
CA LEU A 90 -3.37 -11.16 1.01
C LEU A 90 -3.32 -12.62 0.53
N ARG A 91 -2.18 -13.29 0.66
CA ARG A 91 -2.05 -14.73 0.34
C ARG A 91 -2.95 -15.59 1.23
N ALA A 92 -2.94 -15.34 2.54
CA ALA A 92 -3.79 -16.07 3.48
C ALA A 92 -5.29 -15.88 3.16
N ASN A 93 -5.69 -14.68 2.74
CA ASN A 93 -7.07 -14.38 2.35
C ASN A 93 -7.45 -14.99 1.00
N ALA A 94 -6.53 -15.01 0.02
CA ALA A 94 -6.74 -15.69 -1.25
C ALA A 94 -6.94 -17.20 -1.06
N GLU A 95 -6.09 -17.83 -0.25
CA GLU A 95 -6.23 -19.24 0.13
C GLU A 95 -7.52 -19.53 0.91
N ALA A 96 -7.99 -18.59 1.74
CA ALA A 96 -9.25 -18.73 2.46
C ALA A 96 -10.46 -18.63 1.53
N SER A 97 -10.40 -17.76 0.50
CA SER A 97 -11.44 -17.63 -0.53
C SER A 97 -11.55 -18.88 -1.41
N GLU A 98 -10.42 -19.49 -1.79
CA GLU A 98 -10.43 -20.75 -2.57
C GLU A 98 -10.98 -21.94 -1.78
N ARG A 99 -10.86 -21.95 -0.44
CA ARG A 99 -11.41 -23.02 0.41
C ARG A 99 -12.91 -22.90 0.67
N VAL A 100 -13.52 -21.76 0.32
CA VAL A 100 -14.96 -21.48 0.53
C VAL A 100 -15.77 -21.77 -0.75
N HIS A 101 -15.11 -21.98 -1.89
CA HIS A 101 -15.70 -22.41 -3.16
C HIS A 101 -15.51 -23.90 -3.43
#